data_AF-A0A533UG96-F1
#
_entry.id   AF-A0A533UG96-F1
#
_cell.length_a   1.000
_cell.length_b   1.000
_cell.length_c   1.000
_cell.angle_alpha   90.00
_cell.angle_beta   90.00
_cell.angle_gamma   90.00
#
_symmetry.space_group_name_H-M   'P 1'
#
loop_
_entity.id
_entity.type
_entity.pdbx_description
1 polymer ?
#
loop_
_entity_poly.entity_id
_entity_poly.type
_entity_poly.pdbx_seq_one_letter_code
_entity_poly.pdbx_strand_id
1 'polypeptide(L)'
;MLRINPIIIGSVLIIIGIVGYFDSSNLMSKYMNSFMVTPGSSGVASGVFQQMGFPPIQEVDKWIHYSFVGLAVTGVLPVLFGIFAKKKIQKQFSNINTDLSHLTPEPQEDTSLKSISILKERLAKGEITPYDFIHLKKLLE
;
A
#
# COMPACT_ATOMS: atom_id res chain seq x y z
N MET A 1 12.43 -4.31 -12.69
CA MET A 1 11.27 -4.98 -12.06
C MET A 1 10.06 -4.09 -12.18
N LEU A 2 9.00 -4.63 -12.78
CA LEU A 2 7.70 -4.01 -13.04
C LEU A 2 7.05 -3.56 -11.72
N ARG A 3 6.40 -2.39 -11.69
CA ARG A 3 5.54 -2.01 -10.55
C ARG A 3 4.14 -2.57 -10.80
N ILE A 4 3.83 -3.71 -10.16
CA ILE A 4 2.60 -4.46 -10.44
C ILE A 4 1.34 -3.69 -10.01
N ASN A 5 1.36 -3.00 -8.87
CA ASN A 5 0.19 -2.29 -8.32
C ASN A 5 -0.39 -1.23 -9.28
N PRO A 6 0.38 -0.27 -9.82
CA PRO A 6 -0.16 0.71 -10.75
C PRO A 6 -0.62 0.07 -12.07
N ILE A 7 -0.03 -1.05 -12.50
CA ILE A 7 -0.49 -1.79 -13.67
C ILE A 7 -1.85 -2.42 -13.40
N ILE A 8 -2.04 -3.06 -12.25
CA ILE A 8 -3.33 -3.65 -11.88
C ILE A 8 -4.40 -2.57 -11.84
N ILE A 9 -4.12 -1.45 -11.16
CA ILE A 9 -5.07 -0.32 -11.07
C ILE A 9 -5.42 0.21 -12.46
N GLY A 10 -4.41 0.45 -13.31
CA GLY A 10 -4.63 0.96 -14.66
C GLY A 10 -5.39 -0.01 -15.56
N SER A 11 -5.06 -1.30 -15.52
CA SER A 11 -5.77 -2.34 -16.26
C SER A 11 -7.22 -2.48 -15.82
N VAL A 12 -7.50 -2.38 -14.51
CA VAL A 12 -8.89 -2.40 -14.00
C VAL A 12 -9.67 -1.20 -14.52
N LEU A 13 -9.10 0.00 -14.50
CA LEU A 13 -9.73 1.19 -15.07
C LEU A 13 -10.01 1.01 -16.57
N ILE A 14 -9.05 0.49 -17.33
CA ILE A 14 -9.25 0.23 -18.76
C ILE A 14 -10.39 -0.76 -18.99
N ILE A 15 -10.43 -1.88 -18.25
CA ILE A 15 -11.49 -2.88 -18.38
C ILE A 15 -12.86 -2.28 -18.04
N ILE A 16 -12.97 -1.55 -16.92
CA ILE A 16 -14.22 -0.88 -16.53
C ILE A 16 -14.64 0.14 -17.58
N GLY A 17 -13.71 0.91 -18.12
CA GLY A 17 -13.98 1.89 -19.17
C GLY A 17 -14.51 1.23 -20.45
N ILE A 18 -13.87 0.16 -20.91
CA ILE A 18 -14.29 -0.55 -22.13
C ILE A 18 -15.65 -1.24 -21.92
N VAL A 19 -15.79 -2.03 -20.86
CA VAL A 19 -17.03 -2.76 -20.56
C VAL A 19 -18.18 -1.77 -20.32
N GLY A 20 -17.92 -0.73 -19.54
CA GLY A 20 -18.88 0.33 -19.26
C GLY A 20 -19.30 1.10 -20.50
N TYR A 21 -18.41 1.33 -21.46
CA TYR A 21 -18.76 1.95 -22.74
C TYR A 21 -19.77 1.10 -23.52
N PHE A 22 -19.55 -0.21 -23.63
CA PHE A 22 -20.44 -1.12 -24.36
C PHE A 22 -21.77 -1.39 -23.63
N ASP A 23 -21.79 -1.40 -22.29
CA ASP A 23 -23.00 -1.63 -21.48
C ASP A 23 -23.69 -0.32 -21.05
N SER A 24 -23.18 0.84 -21.47
CA SER A 24 -23.62 2.18 -21.03
C SER A 24 -25.11 2.41 -21.28
N SER A 25 -25.62 2.06 -22.47
CA SER A 25 -27.02 2.21 -22.82
C SER A 25 -27.94 1.31 -21.99
N ASN A 26 -27.46 0.13 -21.61
CA ASN A 26 -28.19 -0.79 -20.74
C ASN A 26 -28.21 -0.29 -19.28
N LEU A 27 -27.10 0.25 -18.79
CA LEU A 27 -27.01 0.92 -17.49
C LEU A 27 -27.94 2.12 -17.42
N MET A 28 -27.97 2.95 -18.46
CA MET A 28 -28.86 4.11 -18.54
C MET A 28 -30.33 3.69 -18.58
N SER A 29 -30.67 2.65 -19.34
CA SER A 29 -32.01 2.06 -19.36
C SER A 29 -32.43 1.55 -17.98
N LYS A 30 -31.56 0.81 -17.27
CA LYS A 30 -31.81 0.33 -15.90
C LYS A 30 -31.97 1.49 -14.90
N TYR A 31 -31.15 2.52 -15.01
CA TYR A 31 -31.25 3.71 -14.17
C TYR A 31 -32.59 4.41 -14.40
N MET A 32 -32.97 4.67 -15.64
CA MET A 32 -34.27 5.28 -15.99
C MET A 32 -35.46 4.43 -15.52
N ASN A 33 -35.39 3.11 -15.68
CA ASN A 33 -36.42 2.20 -15.20
C ASN A 33 -36.56 2.22 -13.66
N SER A 34 -35.50 2.54 -12.91
CA SER A 34 -35.56 2.66 -11.44
C SER A 34 -36.40 3.85 -10.97
N PHE A 35 -36.59 4.87 -11.81
CA PHE A 35 -37.45 6.01 -11.50
C PHE A 35 -38.88 5.85 -12.02
N MET A 36 -39.17 4.73 -12.70
CA MET A 36 -40.51 4.44 -13.16
C MET A 36 -41.30 3.70 -12.08
N VAL A 37 -42.49 4.22 -11.79
CA VAL A 37 -43.49 3.51 -10.97
C VAL A 37 -44.15 2.38 -11.77
N THR A 38 -44.03 2.38 -13.11
CA THR A 38 -44.65 1.38 -14.00
C THR A 38 -43.65 0.84 -15.03
N PRO A 39 -43.36 -0.47 -15.03
CA PRO A 39 -42.43 -1.10 -15.99
C PRO A 39 -42.91 -0.95 -17.43
N GLY A 40 -42.02 -0.56 -18.35
CA GLY A 40 -42.30 -0.56 -19.80
C GLY A 40 -42.72 0.79 -20.40
N SER A 41 -42.78 1.86 -19.61
CA SER A 41 -43.19 3.20 -20.07
C SER A 41 -42.01 4.12 -20.44
N SER A 42 -40.93 3.61 -21.05
CA SER A 42 -39.65 4.32 -21.32
C SER A 42 -39.82 5.77 -21.83
N GLY A 43 -40.82 6.02 -22.69
CA GLY A 43 -41.16 7.36 -23.19
C GLY A 43 -41.76 8.31 -22.15
N VAL A 44 -42.54 7.81 -21.19
CA VAL A 44 -43.23 8.62 -20.17
C VAL A 44 -42.25 9.23 -19.16
N ALA A 45 -41.28 8.48 -18.62
CA ALA A 45 -40.30 9.11 -17.73
C ALA A 45 -39.38 10.08 -18.46
N SER A 46 -39.05 9.83 -19.73
CA SER A 46 -38.24 10.78 -20.50
C SER A 46 -38.89 12.17 -20.58
N GLY A 47 -40.22 12.19 -20.75
CA GLY A 47 -41.01 13.43 -20.73
C GLY A 47 -41.10 14.06 -19.34
N VAL A 48 -41.25 13.24 -18.28
CA VAL A 48 -41.27 13.73 -16.90
C VAL A 48 -39.93 14.36 -16.50
N PHE A 49 -38.80 13.74 -16.85
CA PHE A 49 -37.48 14.30 -16.57
C PHE A 49 -37.25 15.63 -17.30
N GLN A 50 -37.67 15.74 -18.56
CA GLN A 50 -37.59 17.00 -19.29
C GLN A 50 -38.47 18.10 -18.68
N GLN A 51 -39.67 17.75 -18.20
CA GLN A 51 -40.54 18.70 -17.48
C GLN A 51 -39.96 19.16 -16.14
N MET A 52 -39.12 18.34 -15.50
CA MET A 52 -38.36 18.69 -14.29
C MET A 52 -37.09 19.51 -14.59
N GLY A 53 -36.84 19.86 -15.86
CA GLY A 53 -35.68 20.64 -16.29
C GLY A 53 -34.40 19.81 -16.49
N PHE A 54 -34.48 18.48 -16.47
CA PHE A 54 -33.33 17.64 -16.83
C PHE A 54 -33.04 17.71 -18.33
N PRO A 55 -31.76 17.62 -18.72
CA PRO A 55 -31.38 17.56 -20.12
C PRO A 55 -31.94 16.30 -20.81
N PRO A 56 -32.09 16.32 -22.14
CA PRO A 56 -32.50 15.14 -22.90
C PRO A 56 -31.63 13.92 -22.60
N ILE A 57 -32.27 12.74 -22.49
CA ILE A 57 -31.58 11.47 -22.20
C ILE A 57 -30.44 11.20 -23.18
N GLN A 58 -30.59 11.61 -24.44
CA GLN A 58 -29.57 11.47 -25.49
C GLN A 58 -28.29 12.27 -25.21
N GLU A 59 -28.39 13.41 -24.52
CA GLU A 59 -27.22 14.18 -24.10
C GLU A 59 -26.54 13.53 -22.91
N VAL A 60 -27.32 13.07 -21.93
CA VAL A 60 -26.78 12.38 -20.75
C VAL A 60 -26.09 11.07 -21.16
N ASP A 61 -26.64 10.33 -22.11
CA ASP A 61 -26.03 9.11 -22.64
C ASP A 61 -24.66 9.38 -23.28
N LYS A 62 -24.52 10.48 -24.03
CA LYS A 62 -23.21 10.92 -24.57
C LYS A 62 -22.22 11.21 -23.45
N TRP A 63 -22.66 11.88 -22.37
CA TRP A 63 -21.78 12.21 -21.24
C TRP A 63 -21.29 10.95 -20.52
N ILE A 64 -22.15 9.95 -20.39
CA ILE A 64 -21.80 8.64 -19.83
C ILE A 64 -20.76 7.94 -20.72
N HIS A 65 -20.97 7.92 -22.05
CA HIS A 65 -20.00 7.37 -22.99
C HIS A 65 -18.64 8.06 -22.90
N TYR A 66 -18.61 9.40 -22.89
CA TYR A 66 -17.37 10.16 -22.74
C TYR A 66 -16.68 9.90 -21.39
N SER A 67 -17.46 9.70 -20.33
CA SER A 67 -16.91 9.37 -19.01
C SER A 67 -16.19 8.01 -19.03
N PHE A 68 -16.78 7.00 -19.66
CA PHE A 68 -16.14 5.69 -19.81
C PHE A 68 -14.91 5.71 -20.72
N VAL A 69 -14.94 6.47 -21.81
CA VAL A 69 -13.75 6.72 -22.64
C VAL A 69 -12.66 7.42 -21.84
N GLY A 70 -13.01 8.45 -21.08
CA GLY A 70 -12.08 9.14 -20.18
C GLY A 70 -11.47 8.20 -19.13
N LEU A 71 -12.27 7.28 -18.59
CA LEU A 71 -11.83 6.28 -17.63
C LEU A 71 -10.84 5.27 -18.25
N ALA A 72 -11.08 4.86 -19.50
CA ALA A 72 -10.13 4.03 -20.24
C ALA A 72 -8.80 4.77 -20.52
N VAL A 73 -8.87 6.02 -20.97
CA VAL A 73 -7.68 6.85 -21.26
C VAL A 73 -6.86 7.13 -19.99
N THR A 74 -7.52 7.49 -18.89
CA THR A 74 -6.85 7.73 -17.60
C THR A 74 -6.20 6.47 -17.04
N GLY A 75 -6.75 5.28 -17.33
CA GLY A 75 -6.12 4.00 -16.98
C GLY A 75 -4.80 3.70 -17.70
N VAL A 76 -4.54 4.32 -18.86
CA VAL A 76 -3.29 4.11 -19.62
C VAL A 76 -2.07 4.67 -18.88
N LEU A 77 -2.20 5.84 -18.25
CA LEU A 77 -1.12 6.51 -17.50
C LEU A 77 -0.50 5.63 -16.40
N PRO A 78 -1.27 5.02 -15.46
CA PRO A 78 -0.72 4.15 -14.43
C PRO A 78 -0.17 2.82 -14.99
N VAL A 79 -0.71 2.29 -16.10
CA VAL A 79 -0.11 1.14 -16.80
C VAL A 79 1.28 1.50 -17.33
N LEU A 80 1.38 2.60 -18.09
CA LEU A 80 2.66 3.09 -18.61
C LEU A 80 3.64 3.38 -17.48
N PHE A 81 3.18 4.07 -16.43
CA PHE A 81 4.00 4.31 -15.25
C PHE A 81 4.49 3.01 -14.62
N GLY A 82 3.66 2.00 -14.48
CA GLY A 82 4.06 0.74 -13.88
C GLY A 82 5.05 -0.09 -14.71
N ILE A 83 4.98 0.03 -16.04
CA ILE A 83 5.89 -0.62 -16.99
C ILE A 83 7.24 0.11 -17.03
N PHE A 84 7.22 1.44 -17.16
CA PHE A 84 8.41 2.26 -17.39
C PHE A 84 9.08 2.76 -16.11
N ALA A 85 8.38 2.81 -14.97
CA ALA A 85 9.00 3.21 -13.72
C ALA A 85 10.02 2.17 -13.26
N LYS A 86 11.30 2.47 -13.47
CA LYS A 86 12.40 1.75 -12.84
C LYS A 86 12.19 1.82 -11.32
N LYS A 87 12.00 0.66 -10.69
CA LYS A 87 12.00 0.52 -9.23
C LYS A 87 13.30 1.17 -8.72
N LYS A 88 13.23 2.33 -8.04
CA LYS A 88 14.30 2.70 -7.11
C LYS A 88 14.39 1.51 -6.17
N ILE A 89 15.53 0.83 -6.18
CA ILE A 89 15.88 -0.14 -5.15
C ILE A 89 15.86 0.68 -3.87
N GLN A 90 14.72 0.69 -3.17
CA GLN A 90 14.77 0.91 -1.73
C GLN A 90 15.64 -0.24 -1.26
N LYS A 91 16.89 0.08 -0.92
CA LYS A 91 17.74 -0.79 -0.13
C LYS A 91 16.88 -1.13 1.09
N GLN A 92 16.23 -2.29 1.03
CA GLN A 92 15.52 -2.86 2.14
C GLN A 92 16.59 -3.09 3.20
N PHE A 93 16.69 -2.19 4.17
CA PHE A 93 17.23 -2.51 5.48
C PHE A 93 16.25 -3.46 6.22
N SER A 94 15.68 -4.46 5.54
CA SER A 94 14.77 -5.44 6.13
C SER A 94 15.52 -6.72 6.52
N ASN A 95 16.68 -6.55 7.15
CA ASN A 95 17.41 -7.64 7.79
C ASN A 95 18.04 -7.19 9.12
N ILE A 96 17.39 -6.27 9.84
CA ILE A 96 17.85 -5.88 11.18
C ILE A 96 16.96 -6.46 12.29
N ASN A 97 15.70 -6.82 11.99
CA ASN A 97 14.77 -7.32 13.03
C ASN A 97 14.56 -8.84 13.06
N THR A 98 15.19 -9.60 12.17
CA THR A 98 15.02 -11.08 12.14
C THR A 98 16.13 -11.82 12.91
N ASP A 99 17.22 -11.13 13.29
CA ASP A 99 18.26 -11.67 14.19
C ASP A 99 18.09 -11.22 15.65
N LEU A 100 17.04 -10.44 15.97
CA LEU A 100 16.80 -9.97 17.35
C LEU A 100 15.87 -10.87 18.17
N SER A 101 15.36 -11.96 17.60
CA SER A 101 14.59 -12.99 18.32
C SER A 101 15.46 -14.11 18.91
N HIS A 102 16.78 -14.08 18.69
CA HIS A 102 17.75 -14.96 19.38
C HIS A 102 18.43 -14.30 20.59
N LEU A 103 18.03 -13.07 20.93
CA LEU A 103 18.55 -12.30 22.08
C LEU A 103 17.47 -12.08 23.14
N THR A 104 16.65 -13.11 23.39
CA THR A 104 15.98 -13.22 24.69
C THR A 104 17.08 -13.31 25.76
N PRO A 105 17.09 -12.43 26.77
CA PRO A 105 18.19 -12.35 27.72
C PRO A 105 18.23 -13.60 28.58
N GLU A 106 19.36 -14.31 28.56
CA GLU A 106 19.68 -15.26 29.62
C GLU A 106 19.82 -14.50 30.95
N PRO A 107 19.45 -15.13 32.08
CA PRO A 107 19.52 -14.48 33.38
C PRO A 107 20.95 -14.05 33.71
N GLN A 108 21.06 -12.82 34.16
CA GLN A 108 22.26 -12.11 34.56
C GLN A 108 22.81 -12.66 35.89
N GLU A 109 23.41 -13.85 35.89
CA GLU A 109 24.18 -14.39 37.02
C GLU A 109 25.35 -15.20 36.46
N ASP A 110 26.51 -14.55 36.26
CA ASP A 110 27.88 -15.15 36.22
C ASP A 110 28.92 -14.26 35.53
N THR A 111 28.50 -13.14 34.91
CA THR A 111 29.43 -12.26 34.20
C THR A 111 30.42 -11.59 35.17
N SER A 112 29.95 -11.13 36.34
CA SER A 112 30.78 -10.43 37.35
C SER A 112 31.92 -11.30 37.90
N LEU A 113 31.63 -12.56 38.27
CA LEU A 113 32.64 -13.50 38.78
C LEU A 113 33.71 -13.82 37.74
N LYS A 114 33.29 -13.98 36.47
CA LYS A 114 34.19 -14.25 35.35
C LYS A 114 35.06 -13.04 35.01
N SER A 115 34.55 -11.83 35.13
CA SER A 115 35.34 -10.61 34.94
C SER A 115 36.32 -10.34 36.09
N ILE A 116 35.97 -10.68 37.34
CA ILE A 116 36.90 -10.56 38.47
C ILE A 116 38.05 -11.57 38.36
N SER A 117 37.79 -12.78 37.86
CA SER A 117 38.86 -13.76 37.63
C SER A 117 39.81 -13.32 36.50
N ILE A 118 39.29 -12.73 35.43
CA ILE A 118 40.09 -12.13 34.35
C ILE A 118 40.93 -10.96 34.87
N LEU A 119 40.37 -10.08 35.71
CA LEU A 119 41.12 -8.98 36.31
C LEU A 119 42.27 -9.47 37.20
N LYS A 120 42.07 -10.56 37.96
CA LYS A 120 43.15 -11.18 38.75
C LYS A 120 44.25 -11.76 37.87
N GLU A 121 43.88 -12.41 36.75
CA GLU A 121 44.85 -12.95 35.79
C GLU A 121 45.68 -11.83 35.14
N ARG A 122 45.05 -10.71 34.79
CA ARG A 122 45.71 -9.54 34.20
C ARG A 122 46.64 -8.83 35.21
N LEU A 123 46.27 -8.80 36.49
CA LEU A 123 47.15 -8.32 37.56
C LEU A 123 48.37 -9.23 37.74
N ALA A 124 48.19 -10.55 37.70
CA ALA A 124 49.28 -11.52 37.81
C ALA A 124 50.27 -11.45 36.62
N LYS A 125 49.79 -11.02 35.44
CA LYS A 125 50.62 -10.75 34.26
C LYS A 125 51.30 -9.37 34.29
N GLY A 126 51.02 -8.54 35.30
CA GLY A 126 51.56 -7.19 35.44
C GLY A 126 51.01 -6.18 34.43
N GLU A 127 49.93 -6.52 33.72
CA GLU A 127 49.33 -5.69 32.68
C GLU A 127 48.45 -4.57 33.24
N ILE A 128 48.00 -4.72 34.49
CA ILE A 128 47.25 -3.71 35.24
C ILE A 128 47.93 -3.48 36.58
N THR A 129 47.83 -2.26 37.10
CA THR A 129 48.38 -1.96 38.43
C THR A 129 47.42 -2.43 39.53
N PRO A 130 47.91 -2.67 40.77
CA PRO A 130 47.06 -3.03 41.90
C PRO A 130 45.97 -1.97 42.19
N TYR A 131 46.27 -0.70 41.88
CA TYR A 131 45.32 0.41 42.03
C TYR A 131 44.16 0.29 41.03
N ASP A 132 44.47 0.00 39.77
CA ASP A 132 43.46 -0.20 38.72
C ASP A 132 42.59 -1.42 39.00
N PHE A 133 43.18 -2.50 39.52
CA PHE A 133 42.43 -3.71 39.90
C PHE A 133 41.37 -3.41 40.96
N ILE A 134 41.70 -2.65 42.01
CA ILE A 134 40.76 -2.31 43.09
C ILE A 134 39.63 -1.44 42.57
N HIS A 135 39.94 -0.46 41.71
CA HIS A 135 38.95 0.44 41.15
C HIS A 135 37.98 -0.28 40.21
N LEU A 136 38.52 -1.16 39.36
CA LEU A 136 37.72 -1.97 38.42
C LEU A 136 36.90 -3.03 39.15
N LYS A 137 37.46 -3.69 40.18
CA LYS A 137 36.70 -4.64 41.00
C LYS A 137 35.48 -3.96 41.64
N LYS A 138 35.62 -2.75 42.16
CA LYS A 138 34.53 -1.99 42.81
C LYS A 138 33.40 -1.58 41.83
N LEU A 139 33.68 -1.48 40.54
CA LEU A 139 32.67 -1.16 39.51
C LEU A 139 31.88 -2.39 39.06
N LEU A 140 32.38 -3.59 39.37
CA LEU A 140 31.84 -4.88 38.93
C LEU A 140 31.11 -5.65 40.04
N GLU A 141 31.25 -5.17 41.28
CA GLU A 141 30.56 -5.61 42.49
C GLU A 141 29.37 -4.68 42.76
#